data_AF-A0A971RRL8-F1
#
_entry.id   AF-A0A971RRL8-F1
#
_cell.length_a   1.000
_cell.length_b   1.000
_cell.length_c   1.000
_cell.angle_alpha   90.00
_cell.angle_beta   90.00
_cell.angle_gamma   90.00
#
_symmetry.space_group_name_H-M   'P 1'
#
loop_
_entity.id
_entity.type
_entity.pdbx_description
1 polymer ?
#
loop_
_entity_poly.entity_id
_entity_poly.type
_entity_poly.pdbx_seq_one_letter_code
_entity_poly.pdbx_strand_id
1 'polypeptide(L)'
;MQKILELITRLINDESLLTGTLSNPVEKKNPVARVRIRPVNLKGHLHYQFAYHEAAKVKHRNLSPAESREELAILVTEHYKQALLCFPDADYQIFVSAKGKAKVLTRPPTKKSVSLSHDRRKNYIIPDNHPCPFLTRLGVMNQQGRVLPSRMH
;
A
#
# COMPACT_ATOMS: atom_id res chain seq x y z
N MET A 1 24.02 -0.33 -10.53
CA MET A 1 23.12 0.76 -10.11
C MET A 1 22.25 1.24 -11.26
N GLN A 2 22.82 1.63 -12.41
CA GLN A 2 22.08 2.16 -13.56
C GLN A 2 20.93 1.25 -14.08
N LYS A 3 21.18 -0.07 -14.22
CA LYS A 3 20.13 -1.05 -14.60
C LYS A 3 18.93 -1.11 -13.63
N ILE A 4 19.12 -0.78 -12.36
CA ILE A 4 18.04 -0.78 -11.36
C ILE A 4 17.23 0.50 -11.45
N LEU A 5 17.91 1.63 -11.67
CA LEU A 5 17.24 2.90 -11.92
C LEU A 5 16.38 2.80 -13.18
N GLU A 6 16.91 2.23 -14.27
CA GLU A 6 16.14 1.97 -15.50
C GLU A 6 14.93 1.07 -15.25
N LEU A 7 15.09 -0.01 -14.46
CA LEU A 7 13.99 -0.88 -14.07
C LEU A 7 12.93 -0.12 -13.27
N ILE A 8 13.33 0.66 -12.26
CA ILE A 8 12.42 1.46 -11.43
C ILE A 8 11.68 2.49 -12.29
N THR A 9 12.40 3.19 -13.18
CA THR A 9 11.82 4.18 -14.09
C THR A 9 10.78 3.55 -15.00
N ARG A 10 11.09 2.41 -15.62
CA ARG A 10 10.16 1.68 -16.48
C ARG A 10 8.92 1.24 -15.71
N LEU A 11 9.12 0.61 -14.55
CA LEU A 11 8.04 0.03 -13.77
C LEU A 11 7.05 1.05 -13.20
N ILE A 12 7.52 2.24 -12.82
CA ILE A 12 6.61 3.31 -12.35
C ILE A 12 5.93 4.03 -13.52
N ASN A 13 6.60 4.17 -14.68
CA ASN A 13 5.97 4.76 -15.87
C ASN A 13 4.77 3.94 -16.36
N ASP A 14 4.82 2.62 -16.21
CA ASP A 14 3.71 1.74 -16.57
C ASP A 14 2.54 1.83 -15.56
N GLU A 15 2.63 2.71 -14.55
CA GLU A 15 1.60 3.00 -13.53
C GLU A 15 1.03 1.77 -12.79
N SER A 16 1.78 0.66 -12.83
CA SER A 16 1.29 -0.66 -12.42
C SER A 16 1.79 -1.07 -11.03
N LEU A 17 2.50 -0.20 -10.31
CA LEU A 17 3.00 -0.51 -8.98
C LEU A 17 1.82 -0.70 -8.01
N LEU A 18 1.58 -1.94 -7.63
CA LEU A 18 0.53 -2.31 -6.68
C LEU A 18 0.94 -1.99 -5.25
N THR A 19 2.18 -2.31 -4.89
CA THR A 19 2.75 -1.94 -3.60
C THR A 19 4.27 -1.95 -3.65
N GLY A 20 4.89 -1.10 -2.85
CA GLY A 20 6.31 -1.15 -2.57
C GLY A 20 6.56 -1.29 -1.06
N THR A 21 7.65 -1.93 -0.69
CA THR A 21 8.17 -1.91 0.68
C THR A 21 9.67 -1.82 0.65
N LEU A 22 10.22 -0.76 1.26
CA LEU A 22 11.64 -0.62 1.52
C LEU A 22 11.92 -0.90 2.99
N SER A 23 12.96 -1.68 3.24
CA SER A 23 13.31 -2.18 4.57
C SER A 23 14.82 -2.37 4.69
N ASN A 24 15.28 -2.65 5.91
CA ASN A 24 16.70 -2.82 6.22
C ASN A 24 17.50 -1.54 5.88
N PRO A 25 17.31 -0.45 6.64
CA PRO A 25 17.99 0.81 6.36
C PRO A 25 19.51 0.66 6.36
N VAL A 26 20.18 1.47 5.54
CA VAL A 26 21.66 1.47 5.46
C VAL A 26 22.25 1.86 6.81
N GLU A 27 21.71 2.92 7.40
CA GLU A 27 22.02 3.39 8.75
C GLU A 27 21.26 2.58 9.80
N LYS A 28 22.01 1.96 10.73
CA LYS A 28 21.43 1.13 11.81
C LYS A 28 20.56 1.93 12.79
N LYS A 29 20.80 3.23 12.93
CA LYS A 29 20.04 4.13 13.81
C LYS A 29 19.01 4.98 13.05
N ASN A 30 18.68 4.62 11.80
CA ASN A 30 17.67 5.35 11.05
C ASN A 30 16.32 5.30 11.81
N PRO A 31 15.71 6.45 12.15
CA PRO A 31 14.42 6.48 12.83
C PRO A 31 13.29 5.85 12.00
N VAL A 32 13.43 5.84 10.67
CA VAL A 32 12.49 5.22 9.74
C VAL A 32 12.96 3.80 9.42
N ALA A 33 12.34 2.79 10.04
CA ALA A 33 12.73 1.40 9.84
C ALA A 33 12.24 0.83 8.50
N ARG A 34 11.13 1.37 7.98
CA ARG A 34 10.45 0.86 6.78
C ARG A 34 9.67 1.96 6.08
N VAL A 35 9.68 1.94 4.75
CA VAL A 35 8.77 2.75 3.93
C VAL A 35 7.84 1.81 3.18
N ARG A 36 6.53 2.07 3.26
CA ARG A 36 5.53 1.37 2.43
C ARG A 36 4.99 2.31 1.37
N ILE A 37 4.83 1.79 0.17
CA ILE A 37 4.35 2.52 -0.99
C ILE A 37 3.07 1.84 -1.47
N ARG A 38 2.06 2.65 -1.77
CA ARG A 38 0.82 2.19 -2.40
C ARG A 38 0.29 3.26 -3.35
N PRO A 39 -0.34 2.87 -4.45
CA PRO A 39 -1.04 3.82 -5.30
C PRO A 39 -2.30 4.33 -4.60
N VAL A 40 -2.62 5.61 -4.79
CA VAL A 40 -3.80 6.29 -4.26
C VAL A 40 -4.33 7.24 -5.33
N ASN A 41 -5.65 7.36 -5.45
CA ASN A 41 -6.27 8.29 -6.39
C ASN A 41 -6.67 9.58 -5.67
N LEU A 42 -5.94 10.68 -5.89
CA LEU A 42 -6.22 11.97 -5.28
C LEU A 42 -6.80 12.92 -6.31
N LYS A 43 -8.04 13.36 -6.10
CA LYS A 43 -8.75 14.28 -6.99
C LYS A 43 -8.78 13.81 -8.46
N GLY A 44 -8.86 12.50 -8.69
CA GLY A 44 -8.91 11.91 -10.04
C GLY A 44 -7.53 11.63 -10.66
N HIS A 45 -6.44 11.96 -9.97
CA HIS A 45 -5.07 11.73 -10.43
C HIS A 45 -4.36 10.67 -9.60
N LEU A 46 -3.65 9.77 -10.28
CA LEU A 46 -2.79 8.78 -9.64
C LEU A 46 -1.66 9.46 -8.87
N HIS A 47 -1.52 9.09 -7.61
CA HIS A 47 -0.39 9.41 -6.76
C HIS A 47 0.11 8.14 -6.09
N TYR A 48 1.34 8.15 -5.59
CA TYR A 48 1.82 7.11 -4.70
C TYR A 48 1.99 7.67 -3.30
N GLN A 49 1.39 6.99 -2.34
CA GLN A 49 1.54 7.31 -0.94
C GLN A 49 2.73 6.54 -0.35
N PHE A 50 3.72 7.28 0.12
CA PHE A 50 4.86 6.81 0.90
C PHE A 50 4.54 6.96 2.39
N ALA A 51 4.43 5.83 3.08
CA ALA A 51 4.25 5.75 4.51
C ALA A 51 5.59 5.41 5.18
N TYR A 52 6.22 6.41 5.79
CA TYR A 52 7.47 6.30 6.53
C TYR A 52 7.14 5.87 7.96
N HIS A 53 7.50 4.64 8.30
CA HIS A 53 7.24 4.06 9.62
C HIS A 53 8.41 4.37 10.56
N GLU A 54 8.22 5.37 11.40
CA GLU A 54 9.06 5.68 12.56
C GLU A 54 8.50 4.95 13.78
N ALA A 55 9.35 4.50 14.71
CA ALA A 55 8.99 3.64 15.86
C ALA A 55 7.51 3.64 16.31
N ALA A 56 6.97 4.79 16.72
CA ALA A 56 5.57 4.97 17.14
C ALA A 56 4.73 5.87 16.22
N LYS A 57 5.27 6.35 15.10
CA LYS A 57 4.62 7.35 14.22
C LYS A 57 4.73 6.95 12.76
N VAL A 58 3.69 7.24 11.98
CA VAL A 58 3.71 7.03 10.54
C VAL A 58 3.50 8.37 9.85
N LYS A 59 4.48 8.78 9.04
CA LYS A 59 4.36 9.98 8.19
C LYS A 59 3.94 9.55 6.80
N HIS A 60 2.92 10.20 6.25
CA HIS A 60 2.42 9.93 4.90
C HIS A 60 2.79 11.10 3.98
N ARG A 61 3.40 10.79 2.84
CA ARG A 61 3.62 11.73 1.73
C ARG A 61 2.97 11.16 0.48
N ASN A 62 2.15 11.95 -0.20
CA ASN A 62 1.57 11.57 -1.48
C ASN A 62 2.36 12.29 -2.57
N LEU A 63 2.93 11.53 -3.50
CA LEU A 63 3.79 12.03 -4.55
C LEU A 63 3.16 11.72 -5.91
N SER A 64 3.34 12.58 -6.90
CA SER A 64 3.00 12.29 -8.28
C SER A 64 3.85 11.11 -8.81
N PRO A 65 3.47 10.47 -9.93
CA PRO A 65 4.27 9.38 -10.50
C PRO A 65 5.72 9.79 -10.78
N ALA A 66 5.95 11.02 -11.26
CA ALA A 66 7.28 11.54 -11.54
C ALA A 66 8.13 11.67 -10.26
N GLU A 67 7.61 12.35 -9.23
CA GLU A 67 8.27 12.52 -7.93
C GLU A 67 8.51 11.17 -7.24
N SER A 68 7.56 10.24 -7.39
CA SER A 68 7.66 8.90 -6.80
C SER A 68 8.84 8.11 -7.36
N ARG A 69 9.19 8.30 -8.64
CA ARG A 69 10.39 7.67 -9.23
C ARG A 69 11.65 8.18 -8.60
N GLU A 70 11.77 9.50 -8.45
CA GLU A 70 12.96 10.15 -7.90
C GLU A 70 13.13 9.76 -6.44
N GLU A 71 12.07 9.86 -5.64
CA GLU A 71 12.07 9.45 -4.24
C GLU A 71 12.38 7.94 -4.11
N LEU A 72 11.74 7.07 -4.90
CA LEU A 72 12.02 5.63 -4.84
C LEU A 72 13.47 5.31 -5.23
N ALA A 73 14.00 5.96 -6.26
CA ALA A 73 15.39 5.80 -6.68
C ALA A 73 16.33 6.11 -5.51
N ILE A 74 16.21 7.30 -4.91
CA ILE A 74 17.03 7.74 -3.77
C ILE A 74 16.90 6.76 -2.59
N LEU A 75 15.67 6.37 -2.24
CA LEU A 75 15.45 5.46 -1.11
C LEU A 75 16.10 4.09 -1.35
N VAL A 76 16.03 3.54 -2.57
CA VAL A 76 16.65 2.26 -2.92
C VAL A 76 18.18 2.37 -2.99
N THR A 77 18.73 3.47 -3.49
CA THR A 77 20.17 3.60 -3.72
C THR A 77 20.95 4.03 -2.48
N GLU A 78 20.34 4.84 -1.61
CA GLU A 78 21.06 5.52 -0.53
C GLU A 78 20.58 5.12 0.87
N HIS A 79 19.28 4.89 1.06
CA HIS A 79 18.72 4.76 2.40
C HIS A 79 18.36 3.34 2.83
N TYR A 80 18.07 2.43 1.89
CA TYR A 80 17.60 1.07 2.18
C TYR A 80 18.37 -0.01 1.43
N LYS A 81 18.67 -1.12 2.11
CA LYS A 81 19.37 -2.28 1.53
C LYS A 81 18.43 -3.27 0.86
N GLN A 82 17.12 -3.13 1.07
CA GLN A 82 16.14 -4.04 0.48
C GLN A 82 14.89 -3.29 0.05
N ALA A 83 14.43 -3.57 -1.17
CA ALA A 83 13.12 -3.16 -1.66
C ALA A 83 12.36 -4.36 -2.25
N LEU A 84 11.06 -4.41 -2.01
CA LEU A 84 10.13 -5.32 -2.66
C LEU A 84 9.08 -4.48 -3.37
N LEU A 85 8.98 -4.62 -4.68
CA LEU A 85 8.01 -3.92 -5.52
C LEU A 85 7.12 -4.97 -6.18
N CYS A 86 5.81 -4.89 -5.95
CA CYS A 86 4.83 -5.84 -6.48
C CYS A 86 4.06 -5.21 -7.63
N PHE A 87 3.94 -5.96 -8.72
CA PHE A 87 3.21 -5.61 -9.94
C PHE A 87 2.23 -6.73 -10.31
N PRO A 88 1.28 -6.50 -11.22
CA PRO A 88 0.34 -7.52 -11.67
C PRO A 88 1.03 -8.76 -12.25
N ASP A 89 2.15 -8.54 -12.95
CA ASP A 89 2.84 -9.58 -13.71
C ASP A 89 4.00 -10.24 -12.94
N ALA A 90 4.63 -9.53 -12.00
CA ALA A 90 5.76 -10.03 -11.23
C ALA A 90 6.02 -9.24 -9.94
N ASP A 91 6.72 -9.86 -9.00
CA ASP A 91 7.30 -9.19 -7.85
C ASP A 91 8.83 -9.04 -8.04
N TYR A 92 9.34 -7.83 -7.84
CA TYR A 92 10.77 -7.53 -7.90
C TYR A 92 11.33 -7.31 -6.50
N GLN A 93 12.23 -8.19 -6.08
CA GLN A 93 12.97 -8.05 -4.84
C GLN A 93 14.39 -7.57 -5.13
N ILE A 94 14.69 -6.35 -4.70
CA ILE A 94 15.96 -5.69 -4.89
C ILE A 94 16.74 -5.74 -3.59
N PHE A 95 17.99 -6.20 -3.65
CA PHE A 95 18.95 -6.17 -2.55
C PHE A 95 20.13 -5.29 -2.94
N VAL A 96 20.47 -4.33 -2.09
CA VAL A 96 21.62 -3.44 -2.27
C VAL A 96 22.65 -3.76 -1.19
N SER A 97 23.85 -4.15 -1.64
CA SER A 97 24.98 -4.42 -0.75
C SER A 97 25.69 -3.13 -0.36
N ALA A 98 26.41 -3.15 0.76
CA ALA A 98 27.23 -2.02 1.21
C ALA A 98 28.33 -1.61 0.21
N LYS A 99 28.68 -2.46 -0.77
CA LYS A 99 29.65 -2.17 -1.84
C LYS A 99 29.01 -1.63 -3.12
N GLY A 100 27.74 -1.21 -3.07
CA GLY A 100 26.99 -0.68 -4.23
C GLY A 100 26.60 -1.72 -5.28
N LYS A 101 26.92 -3.01 -5.07
CA LYS A 101 26.38 -4.10 -5.89
C LYS A 101 24.94 -4.32 -5.51
N ALA A 102 24.08 -4.44 -6.52
CA ALA A 102 22.67 -4.66 -6.29
C ALA A 102 22.18 -5.85 -7.11
N LYS A 103 21.36 -6.68 -6.46
CA LYS A 103 20.80 -7.93 -6.99
C LYS A 103 19.29 -7.77 -7.09
N VAL A 104 18.75 -8.04 -8.27
CA VAL A 104 17.30 -8.08 -8.50
C VAL A 104 16.89 -9.53 -8.64
N LEU A 105 15.89 -9.94 -7.87
CA LEU A 105 15.26 -11.25 -7.96
C LEU A 105 13.81 -11.04 -8.41
N THR A 106 13.46 -11.59 -9.55
CA THR A 106 12.09 -11.59 -10.07
C THR A 106 11.38 -12.83 -9.56
N ARG A 107 10.17 -12.65 -9.01
CA ARG A 107 9.32 -13.72 -8.49
C ARG A 107 7.94 -13.65 -9.14
N PRO A 108 7.19 -14.77 -9.15
CA PRO A 108 5.78 -14.74 -9.51
C PRO A 108 5.01 -13.70 -8.68
N PRO A 109 3.98 -13.06 -9.25
CA PRO A 109 3.25 -11.98 -8.58
C PRO A 109 2.52 -12.52 -7.35
N THR A 110 2.78 -11.92 -6.18
CA THR A 110 2.07 -12.28 -4.94
C THR A 110 0.75 -11.52 -4.81
N LYS A 111 0.58 -10.42 -5.56
CA LYS A 111 -0.64 -9.59 -5.57
C LYS A 111 -1.18 -9.44 -6.98
N LYS A 112 -2.48 -9.73 -7.14
CA LYS A 112 -3.17 -9.65 -8.45
C LYS A 112 -3.78 -8.29 -8.74
N SER A 113 -4.18 -7.54 -7.71
CA SER A 113 -4.75 -6.20 -7.87
C SER A 113 -4.67 -5.40 -6.58
N VAL A 114 -4.69 -4.07 -6.70
CA VAL A 114 -4.84 -3.13 -5.59
C VAL A 114 -5.97 -2.18 -5.94
N SER A 115 -6.96 -2.12 -5.04
CA SER A 115 -8.07 -1.18 -5.19
C SER A 115 -7.57 0.24 -4.90
N LEU A 116 -7.67 1.12 -5.90
CA LEU A 116 -7.36 2.55 -5.80
C LEU A 116 -8.47 3.36 -5.13
N SER A 117 -9.59 2.68 -4.80
CA SER A 117 -10.72 3.25 -4.08
C SER A 117 -10.28 3.79 -2.72
N HIS A 118 -10.50 5.08 -2.48
CA HIS A 118 -10.39 5.70 -1.16
C HIS A 118 -11.36 5.09 -0.15
N ASP A 119 -12.47 4.51 -0.63
CA ASP A 119 -13.40 3.78 0.20
C ASP A 119 -12.94 2.34 0.37
N ARG A 120 -12.43 2.04 1.58
CA ARG A 120 -12.76 0.76 2.17
C ARG A 120 -14.28 0.76 2.31
N ARG A 121 -14.99 0.08 1.40
CA ARG A 121 -16.39 -0.27 1.65
C ARG A 121 -16.42 -0.89 3.04
N LYS A 122 -17.09 -0.24 4.00
CA LYS A 122 -17.39 -0.85 5.29
C LYS A 122 -18.10 -2.14 4.95
N ASN A 123 -17.45 -3.27 5.23
CA ASN A 123 -18.08 -4.56 5.08
C ASN A 123 -19.04 -4.66 6.27
N TYR A 124 -20.23 -4.08 6.12
CA TYR A 124 -21.27 -4.19 7.12
C TYR A 124 -21.60 -5.69 7.23
N ILE A 125 -21.36 -6.27 8.41
CA ILE A 125 -21.72 -7.66 8.72
C ILE A 125 -23.24 -7.85 8.60
N ILE A 126 -24.00 -6.75 8.66
CA ILE A 126 -25.43 -6.70 8.51
C ILE A 126 -25.74 -6.03 7.17
N PRO A 127 -26.21 -6.78 6.15
CA PRO A 127 -26.62 -6.20 4.89
C PRO A 127 -27.88 -5.34 5.10
N ASP A 128 -27.88 -4.13 4.57
CA ASP A 128 -29.08 -3.28 4.56
C ASP A 128 -30.20 -3.95 3.76
N ASN A 129 -31.41 -4.01 4.32
CA ASN A 129 -32.60 -4.63 3.74
C ASN A 129 -32.56 -6.17 3.61
N HIS A 130 -31.64 -6.85 4.31
CA HIS A 130 -31.72 -8.31 4.48
C HIS A 130 -32.12 -8.66 5.91
N PRO A 131 -33.28 -9.30 6.14
CA PRO A 131 -33.71 -9.65 7.49
C PRO A 131 -32.76 -10.66 8.11
N CYS A 132 -32.10 -10.27 9.20
CA CYS A 132 -31.27 -11.16 9.99
C CYS A 132 -32.13 -11.78 11.10
N PRO A 133 -32.43 -13.10 11.08
CA PRO A 133 -33.34 -13.73 12.03
C PRO A 133 -32.96 -13.49 13.50
N PHE A 134 -31.66 -13.43 13.78
CA PHE A 134 -31.12 -13.12 15.10
C PHE A 134 -31.49 -11.69 15.57
N LEU A 135 -31.31 -10.68 14.73
CA LEU A 135 -31.61 -9.28 15.07
C LEU A 135 -33.11 -9.01 15.14
N THR A 136 -33.91 -9.73 14.35
CA THR A 136 -35.38 -9.71 14.46
C THR A 136 -35.86 -10.28 15.78
N ARG A 137 -35.26 -11.40 16.23
CA ARG A 137 -35.59 -11.99 17.53
C ARG A 137 -35.21 -11.09 18.72
N LEU A 138 -34.15 -10.31 18.59
CA LEU A 138 -33.71 -9.35 19.62
C LEU A 138 -34.52 -8.04 19.62
N GLY A 139 -35.48 -7.85 18.71
CA GLY A 139 -36.24 -6.60 18.61
C GLY A 139 -35.42 -5.42 18.08
N VAL A 140 -34.22 -5.68 17.55
CA VAL A 140 -33.30 -4.67 17.00
C VAL A 140 -33.61 -4.39 15.53
N MET A 141 -34.21 -5.33 14.81
CA MET A 141 -34.50 -5.24 13.37
C MET A 141 -35.90 -5.76 13.04
N ASN A 142 -36.59 -5.15 12.08
CA ASN A 142 -37.89 -5.64 11.63
C ASN A 142 -37.75 -6.77 10.57
N GLN A 143 -38.86 -7.42 10.20
CA GLN A 143 -38.89 -8.49 9.19
C GLN A 143 -38.51 -8.03 7.77
N GLN A 144 -38.39 -6.71 7.55
CA GLN A 144 -37.98 -6.09 6.28
C GLN A 144 -36.47 -5.76 6.28
N GLY A 145 -35.72 -6.16 7.31
CA GLY A 145 -34.28 -5.91 7.41
C GLY A 145 -33.92 -4.48 7.81
N ARG A 146 -34.86 -3.69 8.35
CA ARG A 146 -34.60 -2.33 8.86
C ARG A 146 -34.36 -2.34 10.36
N VAL A 147 -33.28 -1.71 10.81
CA VAL A 147 -32.96 -1.55 12.24
C VAL A 147 -33.95 -0.58 12.88
N LEU A 148 -34.53 -1.00 14.01
CA LEU A 148 -35.47 -0.20 14.78
C LEU A 148 -34.68 0.80 15.66
N PRO A 149 -35.15 2.06 15.80
CA PRO A 149 -34.50 3.02 16.68
C PRO A 149 -34.59 2.55 18.13
N SER A 150 -33.46 2.63 18.85
CA SER A 150 -33.39 2.40 20.29
C SER A 150 -34.33 3.38 20.99
N ARG A 151 -35.32 2.85 21.73
CA ARG A 151 -36.06 3.65 22.70
C ARG A 151 -35.14 3.84 23.92
N MET A 152 -34.36 4.91 23.93
CA MET A 152 -33.77 5.39 25.19
C MET A 152 -34.93 5.94 26.03
N HIS A 153 -35.13 5.35 27.21
CA HIS A 153 -35.94 5.88 28.29
C HIS A 153 -35.01 6.46 29.34
#